data_AF-A0A2M7KXP7-F1
#
_entry.id   AF-A0A2M7KXP7-F1
#
_cell.length_a   1.000
_cell.length_b   1.000
_cell.length_c   1.000
_cell.angle_alpha   90.00
_cell.angle_beta   90.00
_cell.angle_gamma   90.00
#
_symmetry.space_group_name_H-M   'P 1'
#
loop_
_entity.id
_entity.type
_entity.pdbx_description
1 polymer ?
#
loop_
_entity_poly.entity_id
_entity_poly.type
_entity_poly.pdbx_seq_one_letter_code
_entity_poly.pdbx_strand_id
1 'polypeptide(L)'
;MSDELGSRVKDDFFHARFKAFLNGVQAALTGRPDTLLSYDEVKEKLRIGGPIYRGVQAVPIKRIVGSLNRYQQFDRAFLPKKDDTAGRWQRVDRAFYEEVSLPPVVLYKVGKVYFVVDGHHRVSVAREQGQEFIDAEVRECSTKINITPDLRPEDLEILGEKVNFLERTALDRIRPQANIKLTIPDGFSRMLEHIAVHRYFMGLDLKRDVSDAEAVAHWYEAVYLPIIRVIRESDILMDFPGKTEGDLYLWVLDHQRYLSATGHNLKPPDEAARDFVQGVEE
;
A
#
# COMPACT_ATOMS: atom_id res chain seq x y z
N MET A 1 -19.87 -3.70 42.86
CA MET A 1 -19.12 -2.70 42.07
C MET A 1 -17.69 -3.16 41.74
N SER A 2 -16.72 -3.13 42.69
CA SER A 2 -15.31 -3.50 42.39
C SER A 2 -15.14 -4.90 41.77
N ASP A 3 -15.89 -5.88 42.30
CA ASP A 3 -15.81 -7.28 41.87
C ASP A 3 -16.48 -7.53 40.51
N GLU A 4 -17.64 -6.90 40.26
CA GLU A 4 -18.35 -6.95 38.97
C GLU A 4 -17.52 -6.33 37.85
N LEU A 5 -16.89 -5.18 38.09
CA LEU A 5 -15.97 -4.56 37.16
C LEU A 5 -14.72 -5.44 36.94
N GLY A 6 -14.27 -6.14 37.99
CA GLY A 6 -13.20 -7.13 37.93
C GLY A 6 -13.54 -8.38 37.11
N SER A 7 -14.81 -8.80 37.07
CA SER A 7 -15.28 -9.86 36.16
C SER A 7 -15.35 -9.34 34.74
N ARG A 8 -16.10 -8.25 34.51
CA ARG A 8 -16.35 -7.68 33.18
C ARG A 8 -15.06 -7.47 32.38
N VAL A 9 -14.07 -6.84 32.99
CA VAL A 9 -12.75 -6.59 32.38
C VAL A 9 -11.98 -7.88 32.02
N LYS A 10 -12.22 -9.00 32.74
CA LYS A 10 -11.68 -10.32 32.36
C LYS A 10 -12.45 -10.91 31.19
N ASP A 11 -13.78 -10.82 31.23
CA ASP A 11 -14.68 -11.33 30.20
C ASP A 11 -14.43 -10.63 28.85
N ASP A 12 -14.24 -9.31 28.87
CA ASP A 12 -13.88 -8.49 27.70
C ASP A 12 -12.50 -8.91 27.12
N PHE A 13 -11.52 -9.20 27.98
CA PHE A 13 -10.23 -9.75 27.53
C PHE A 13 -10.36 -11.14 26.89
N PHE A 14 -11.18 -12.03 27.49
CA PHE A 14 -11.43 -13.36 26.92
C PHE A 14 -12.13 -13.26 25.57
N HIS A 15 -13.09 -12.35 25.41
CA HIS A 15 -13.78 -12.10 24.15
C HIS A 15 -12.82 -11.58 23.07
N ALA A 16 -11.99 -10.60 23.40
CA ALA A 16 -10.93 -10.08 22.51
C ALA A 16 -9.94 -11.18 22.08
N ARG A 17 -9.51 -12.05 23.00
CA ARG A 17 -8.61 -13.19 22.72
C ARG A 17 -9.30 -14.26 21.86
N PHE A 18 -10.58 -14.54 22.08
CA PHE A 18 -11.33 -15.51 21.27
C PHE A 18 -11.52 -15.02 19.82
N LYS A 19 -11.86 -13.74 19.64
CA LYS A 19 -11.86 -13.07 18.32
C LYS A 19 -10.50 -13.18 17.63
N ALA A 20 -9.40 -12.86 18.32
CA ALA A 20 -8.04 -12.98 17.77
C ALA A 20 -7.70 -14.42 17.33
N PHE A 21 -8.14 -15.42 18.09
CA PHE A 21 -7.97 -16.83 17.74
C PHE A 21 -8.75 -17.21 16.46
N LEU A 22 -10.03 -16.82 16.36
CA LEU A 22 -10.83 -17.06 15.16
C LEU A 22 -10.24 -16.37 13.92
N ASN A 23 -9.76 -15.13 14.07
CA ASN A 23 -9.05 -14.39 13.02
C ASN A 23 -7.81 -15.17 12.54
N GLY A 24 -7.02 -15.72 13.47
CA GLY A 24 -5.84 -16.55 13.15
C GLY A 24 -6.18 -17.85 12.42
N VAL A 25 -7.27 -18.52 12.79
CA VAL A 25 -7.76 -19.72 12.08
C VAL A 25 -8.21 -19.37 10.65
N GLN A 26 -8.99 -18.29 10.48
CA GLN A 26 -9.40 -17.83 9.15
C GLN A 26 -8.21 -17.43 8.27
N ALA A 27 -7.21 -16.76 8.87
CA ALA A 27 -6.00 -16.36 8.20
C ALA A 27 -5.18 -17.58 7.71
N ALA A 28 -5.01 -18.60 8.55
CA ALA A 28 -4.35 -19.84 8.19
C ALA A 28 -5.07 -20.59 7.04
N LEU A 29 -6.42 -20.62 7.05
CA LEU A 29 -7.22 -21.22 5.97
C LEU A 29 -7.16 -20.42 4.65
N THR A 30 -6.99 -19.10 4.72
CA THR A 30 -6.95 -18.22 3.53
C THR A 30 -5.54 -17.90 3.05
N GLY A 31 -4.50 -18.37 3.74
CA GLY A 31 -3.10 -18.05 3.46
C GLY A 31 -2.73 -16.58 3.69
N ARG A 32 -3.60 -15.78 4.32
CA ARG A 32 -3.41 -14.33 4.52
C ARG A 32 -2.65 -14.05 5.82
N PRO A 33 -1.74 -13.06 5.86
CA PRO A 33 -1.06 -12.70 7.11
C PRO A 33 -2.05 -12.06 8.12
N ASP A 34 -2.08 -12.58 9.34
CA ASP A 34 -2.94 -12.09 10.43
C ASP A 34 -2.27 -11.00 11.30
N THR A 35 -1.01 -10.67 11.04
CA THR A 35 -0.20 -9.75 11.84
C THR A 35 -0.34 -8.30 11.40
N LEU A 36 -0.05 -7.39 12.34
CA LEU A 36 0.12 -5.97 12.05
C LEU A 36 1.24 -5.72 11.05
N LEU A 37 1.11 -4.64 10.25
CA LEU A 37 2.21 -4.20 9.39
C LEU A 37 3.42 -3.76 10.24
N SER A 38 4.61 -4.29 9.92
CA SER A 38 5.87 -3.87 10.52
C SER A 38 6.28 -2.51 9.98
N TYR A 39 6.44 -1.50 10.84
CA TYR A 39 6.91 -0.18 10.40
C TYR A 39 8.30 -0.25 9.76
N ASP A 40 9.19 -1.11 10.24
CA ASP A 40 10.56 -1.18 9.74
C ASP A 40 10.63 -1.78 8.32
N GLU A 41 9.83 -2.81 8.02
CA GLU A 41 9.68 -3.36 6.66
C GLU A 41 9.13 -2.29 5.69
N VAL A 42 8.11 -1.56 6.14
CA VAL A 42 7.48 -0.49 5.36
C VAL A 42 8.46 0.67 5.16
N LYS A 43 9.29 0.99 6.16
CA LYS A 43 10.32 2.03 6.10
C LYS A 43 11.43 1.70 5.12
N GLU A 44 11.94 0.46 5.17
CA GLU A 44 13.00 -0.03 4.29
C GLU A 44 12.52 -0.08 2.84
N LYS A 45 11.44 -0.82 2.56
CA LYS A 45 10.94 -1.01 1.19
C LYS A 45 10.46 0.28 0.54
N LEU A 46 9.81 1.18 1.30
CA LEU A 46 9.20 2.39 0.75
C LEU A 46 10.04 3.66 0.97
N ARG A 47 11.31 3.51 1.38
CA ARG A 47 12.31 4.59 1.58
C ARG A 47 11.77 5.77 2.40
N ILE A 48 11.15 5.47 3.53
CA ILE A 48 10.43 6.45 4.35
C ILE A 48 11.41 7.41 5.04
N GLY A 49 11.10 8.71 4.97
CA GLY A 49 11.89 9.77 5.58
C GLY A 49 11.82 9.81 7.12
N GLY A 50 12.61 10.71 7.72
CA GLY A 50 12.64 10.88 9.17
C GLY A 50 11.30 11.38 9.76
N PRO A 51 10.99 11.02 11.03
CA PRO A 51 9.75 11.43 11.70
C PRO A 51 9.78 12.91 12.13
N ILE A 52 8.76 13.68 11.74
CA ILE A 52 8.56 15.09 12.09
C ILE A 52 7.39 15.20 13.06
N TYR A 53 7.59 15.79 14.26
CA TYR A 53 6.51 15.94 15.24
C TYR A 53 5.37 16.86 14.74
N ARG A 54 4.12 16.46 14.97
CA ARG A 54 2.89 17.15 14.53
C ARG A 54 1.93 17.52 15.67
N GLY A 55 2.37 17.38 16.92
CA GLY A 55 1.52 17.64 18.10
C GLY A 55 0.63 16.46 18.48
N VAL A 56 -0.25 16.72 19.46
CA VAL A 56 -1.34 15.81 19.85
C VAL A 56 -2.52 16.01 18.90
N GLN A 57 -3.10 14.92 18.40
CA GLN A 57 -4.19 14.92 17.42
C GLN A 57 -5.17 13.77 17.71
N ALA A 58 -6.47 14.01 17.49
CA ALA A 58 -7.47 12.94 17.48
C ALA A 58 -7.35 12.13 16.17
N VAL A 59 -6.94 10.87 16.27
CA VAL A 59 -6.65 10.00 15.13
C VAL A 59 -7.76 8.95 14.94
N PRO A 60 -8.33 8.79 13.73
CA PRO A 60 -9.28 7.71 13.46
C PRO A 60 -8.63 6.35 13.67
N ILE A 61 -9.15 5.57 14.61
CA ILE A 61 -8.59 4.28 15.04
C ILE A 61 -8.51 3.27 13.88
N LYS A 62 -9.43 3.36 12.91
CA LYS A 62 -9.42 2.57 11.65
C LYS A 62 -8.25 2.86 10.70
N ARG A 63 -7.48 3.94 10.90
CA ARG A 63 -6.27 4.26 10.13
C ARG A 63 -4.99 3.74 10.79
N ILE A 64 -5.07 3.20 12.01
CA ILE A 64 -3.94 2.57 12.71
C ILE A 64 -3.82 1.13 12.20
N VAL A 65 -2.71 0.76 11.57
CA VAL A 65 -2.61 -0.49 10.76
C VAL A 65 -1.38 -1.34 11.08
N GLY A 66 -0.45 -0.77 11.83
CA GLY A 66 0.86 -1.35 12.03
C GLY A 66 1.49 -0.98 13.37
N SER A 67 2.67 -1.50 13.61
CA SER A 67 3.45 -1.26 14.82
C SER A 67 4.94 -1.20 14.48
N LEU A 68 5.71 -0.47 15.27
CA LEU A 68 7.17 -0.60 15.27
C LEU A 68 7.57 -1.95 15.90
N ASN A 69 7.34 -2.12 17.20
CA ASN A 69 8.03 -3.19 17.95
C ASN A 69 7.19 -4.44 18.26
N ARG A 70 5.86 -4.33 18.31
CA ARG A 70 4.95 -5.37 18.86
C ARG A 70 4.02 -6.00 17.82
N TYR A 71 4.40 -5.98 16.55
CA TYR A 71 3.55 -6.40 15.42
C TYR A 71 3.16 -7.90 15.44
N GLN A 72 3.90 -8.73 16.18
CA GLN A 72 3.59 -10.16 16.39
C GLN A 72 2.72 -10.45 17.63
N GLN A 73 2.54 -9.48 18.54
CA GLN A 73 1.80 -9.69 19.81
C GLN A 73 0.30 -9.42 19.67
N PHE A 74 -0.10 -8.79 18.55
CA PHE A 74 -1.47 -8.45 18.22
C PHE A 74 -1.77 -8.89 16.78
N ASP A 75 -3.04 -9.15 16.48
CA ASP A 75 -3.50 -9.39 15.11
C ASP A 75 -3.74 -8.06 14.35
N ARG A 76 -4.16 -8.13 13.08
CA ARG A 76 -4.54 -6.95 12.25
C ARG A 76 -5.65 -6.10 12.86
N ALA A 77 -6.49 -6.68 13.72
CA ALA A 77 -7.53 -5.96 14.44
C ALA A 77 -6.99 -5.24 15.71
N PHE A 78 -5.71 -5.39 16.05
CA PHE A 78 -5.09 -5.01 17.34
C PHE A 78 -5.62 -5.81 18.54
N LEU A 79 -6.15 -7.02 18.33
CA LEU A 79 -6.56 -7.91 19.41
C LEU A 79 -5.35 -8.72 19.93
N PRO A 80 -5.25 -8.99 21.24
CA PRO A 80 -4.09 -9.65 21.83
C PRO A 80 -3.99 -11.13 21.42
N LYS A 81 -2.83 -11.55 20.90
CA LYS A 81 -2.56 -12.95 20.51
C LYS A 81 -2.00 -13.81 21.65
N LYS A 82 -1.61 -13.20 22.78
CA LYS A 82 -0.92 -13.86 23.90
C LYS A 82 -1.45 -13.40 25.26
N ASP A 83 -1.54 -14.35 26.20
CA ASP A 83 -2.07 -14.14 27.55
C ASP A 83 -1.11 -13.36 28.47
N ASP A 84 0.17 -13.26 28.12
CA ASP A 84 1.17 -12.43 28.81
C ASP A 84 0.78 -10.94 28.85
N THR A 85 -0.10 -10.50 27.95
CA THR A 85 -0.62 -9.14 27.89
C THR A 85 -1.80 -8.86 28.82
N ALA A 86 -2.47 -9.88 29.36
CA ALA A 86 -3.77 -9.77 30.03
C ALA A 86 -3.78 -8.70 31.14
N GLY A 87 -2.85 -8.77 32.09
CA GLY A 87 -2.79 -7.84 33.22
C GLY A 87 -2.46 -6.39 32.87
N ARG A 88 -1.95 -6.09 31.66
CA ARG A 88 -1.80 -4.70 31.17
C ARG A 88 -2.99 -4.26 30.33
N TRP A 89 -3.59 -5.17 29.55
CA TRP A 89 -4.81 -4.92 28.80
C TRP A 89 -5.98 -4.62 29.75
N GLN A 90 -6.22 -5.50 30.73
CA GLN A 90 -7.29 -5.37 31.73
C GLN A 90 -7.20 -4.09 32.56
N ARG A 91 -5.99 -3.59 32.88
CA ARG A 91 -5.83 -2.31 33.58
C ARG A 91 -6.20 -1.10 32.72
N VAL A 92 -6.00 -1.17 31.41
CA VAL A 92 -6.39 -0.12 30.47
C VAL A 92 -7.91 -0.15 30.24
N ASP A 93 -8.48 -1.33 30.12
CA ASP A 93 -9.92 -1.56 29.97
C ASP A 93 -10.72 -1.13 31.21
N ARG A 94 -10.22 -1.46 32.41
CA ARG A 94 -10.73 -0.91 33.67
C ARG A 94 -10.72 0.63 33.67
N ALA A 95 -9.61 1.24 33.26
CA ALA A 95 -9.47 2.70 33.24
C ALA A 95 -10.45 3.37 32.26
N PHE A 96 -10.84 2.68 31.18
CA PHE A 96 -11.90 3.13 30.28
C PHE A 96 -13.27 3.16 30.98
N TYR A 97 -13.64 2.09 31.69
CA TYR A 97 -14.88 2.03 32.48
C TYR A 97 -14.92 2.97 33.69
N GLU A 98 -13.76 3.30 34.25
CA GLU A 98 -13.61 4.26 35.35
C GLU A 98 -13.50 5.73 34.83
N GLU A 99 -13.68 5.96 33.53
CA GLU A 99 -13.57 7.26 32.83
C GLU A 99 -12.24 8.01 33.11
N VAL A 100 -11.18 7.26 33.41
CA VAL A 100 -9.86 7.81 33.75
C VAL A 100 -9.16 8.26 32.47
N SER A 101 -8.85 9.56 32.39
CA SER A 101 -8.06 10.11 31.30
C SER A 101 -6.68 9.44 31.21
N LEU A 102 -6.45 8.69 30.13
CA LEU A 102 -5.20 8.02 29.84
C LEU A 102 -4.28 8.93 29.00
N PRO A 103 -2.95 8.82 29.13
CA PRO A 103 -2.03 9.55 28.27
C PRO A 103 -2.19 9.14 26.80
N PRO A 104 -1.96 10.07 25.84
CA PRO A 104 -2.11 9.79 24.42
C PRO A 104 -1.25 8.60 23.96
N VAL A 105 -1.64 7.98 22.85
CA VAL A 105 -0.81 6.97 22.18
C VAL A 105 0.29 7.66 21.35
N VAL A 106 1.41 7.01 21.10
CA VAL A 106 2.48 7.58 20.25
C VAL A 106 2.42 6.90 18.90
N LEU A 107 2.16 7.66 17.84
CA LEU A 107 1.94 7.15 16.48
C LEU A 107 2.92 7.75 15.47
N TYR A 108 3.45 6.90 14.60
CA TYR A 108 4.12 7.34 13.37
C TYR A 108 3.11 7.33 12.22
N LYS A 109 2.92 8.45 11.54
CA LYS A 109 2.03 8.61 10.39
C LYS A 109 2.83 8.46 9.10
N VAL A 110 2.35 7.64 8.18
CA VAL A 110 2.91 7.47 6.84
C VAL A 110 1.78 7.57 5.83
N GLY A 111 1.81 8.58 4.95
CA GLY A 111 0.72 8.82 4.00
C GLY A 111 -0.63 9.02 4.72
N LYS A 112 -1.54 8.05 4.58
CA LYS A 112 -2.88 8.09 5.20
C LYS A 112 -3.06 7.13 6.38
N VAL A 113 -2.00 6.41 6.79
CA VAL A 113 -2.04 5.38 7.83
C VAL A 113 -1.11 5.69 9.01
N TYR A 114 -1.31 4.98 10.12
CA TYR A 114 -0.57 5.16 11.37
C TYR A 114 -0.01 3.83 11.91
N PHE A 115 1.16 3.92 12.53
CA PHE A 115 1.90 2.81 13.15
C PHE A 115 2.12 3.12 14.63
N VAL A 116 1.82 2.16 15.51
CA VAL A 116 1.94 2.34 16.97
C VAL A 116 3.38 2.20 17.42
N VAL A 117 3.88 3.24 18.09
CA VAL A 117 5.16 3.30 18.80
C VAL A 117 4.97 2.88 20.25
N ASP A 118 4.08 3.56 20.98
CA ASP A 118 3.58 3.16 22.31
C ASP A 118 2.05 3.24 22.36
N GLY A 119 1.47 2.43 23.25
CA GLY A 119 0.04 2.48 23.56
C GLY A 119 -0.78 1.36 22.93
N HIS A 120 -0.17 0.26 22.48
CA HIS A 120 -0.86 -0.85 21.80
C HIS A 120 -2.09 -1.36 22.56
N HIS A 121 -2.04 -1.45 23.90
CA HIS A 121 -3.20 -1.83 24.71
C HIS A 121 -4.30 -0.77 24.72
N ARG A 122 -3.95 0.52 24.68
CA ARG A 122 -4.93 1.63 24.56
C ARG A 122 -5.63 1.58 23.20
N VAL A 123 -4.89 1.32 22.11
CA VAL A 123 -5.47 1.11 20.77
C VAL A 123 -6.36 -0.16 20.72
N SER A 124 -5.91 -1.24 21.35
CA SER A 124 -6.65 -2.52 21.44
C SER A 124 -7.99 -2.36 22.16
N VAL A 125 -7.97 -1.80 23.38
CA VAL A 125 -9.17 -1.54 24.18
C VAL A 125 -10.10 -0.57 23.47
N ALA A 126 -9.59 0.56 22.96
CA ALA A 126 -10.41 1.53 22.24
C ALA A 126 -11.13 0.92 21.03
N ARG A 127 -10.50 -0.02 20.31
CA ARG A 127 -11.17 -0.77 19.24
C ARG A 127 -12.27 -1.70 19.74
N GLU A 128 -11.99 -2.47 20.78
CA GLU A 128 -12.93 -3.45 21.31
C GLU A 128 -14.17 -2.76 21.92
N GLN A 129 -13.98 -1.60 22.57
CA GLN A 129 -15.05 -0.74 23.07
C GLN A 129 -15.71 0.15 21.98
N GLY A 130 -15.39 -0.05 20.70
CA GLY A 130 -16.05 0.61 19.57
C GLY A 130 -15.74 2.10 19.37
N GLN A 131 -14.69 2.62 20.00
CA GLN A 131 -14.28 4.02 19.88
C GLN A 131 -13.80 4.36 18.45
N GLU A 132 -14.21 5.51 17.91
CA GLU A 132 -13.85 5.92 16.54
C GLU A 132 -12.49 6.64 16.44
N PHE A 133 -12.15 7.46 17.43
CA PHE A 133 -10.96 8.33 17.46
C PHE A 133 -10.20 8.16 18.77
N ILE A 134 -8.86 8.19 18.71
CA ILE A 134 -7.98 8.16 19.89
C ILE A 134 -7.01 9.34 19.87
N ASP A 135 -6.74 9.93 21.03
CA ASP A 135 -5.75 11.00 21.15
C ASP A 135 -4.33 10.44 21.03
N ALA A 136 -3.55 11.05 20.14
CA ALA A 136 -2.24 10.57 19.77
C ALA A 136 -1.20 11.68 19.61
N GLU A 137 -0.01 11.50 20.16
CA GLU A 137 1.18 12.22 19.72
C GLU A 137 1.60 11.69 18.34
N VAL A 138 1.47 12.52 17.32
CA VAL A 138 1.76 12.13 15.93
C VAL A 138 3.15 12.60 15.53
N ARG A 139 3.96 11.69 14.97
CA ARG A 139 5.14 12.05 14.17
C ARG A 139 4.92 11.60 12.73
N GLU A 140 4.99 12.52 11.79
CA GLU A 140 4.75 12.26 10.37
C GLU A 140 6.05 11.99 9.63
N CYS A 141 6.10 10.88 8.89
CA CYS A 141 7.23 10.49 8.06
C CYS A 141 6.85 10.67 6.58
N SER A 142 7.74 11.30 5.80
CA SER A 142 7.50 11.53 4.37
C SER A 142 7.63 10.24 3.54
N THR A 143 6.80 10.12 2.50
CA THR A 143 6.85 9.05 1.51
C THR A 143 6.41 9.58 0.13
N LYS A 144 6.95 9.02 -0.95
CA LYS A 144 6.57 9.33 -2.34
C LYS A 144 5.22 8.71 -2.75
N ILE A 145 4.70 7.74 -2.00
CA ILE A 145 3.50 6.99 -2.36
C ILE A 145 2.43 7.04 -1.27
N ASN A 146 1.15 7.03 -1.70
CA ASN A 146 0.03 6.97 -0.77
C ASN A 146 -0.19 5.54 -0.28
N ILE A 147 0.10 5.30 1.00
CA ILE A 147 -0.29 4.06 1.70
C ILE A 147 -1.73 4.18 2.22
N THR A 148 -2.50 3.11 2.08
CA THR A 148 -3.90 2.98 2.52
C THR A 148 -4.07 1.86 3.57
N PRO A 149 -5.15 1.85 4.38
CA PRO A 149 -5.28 0.91 5.50
C PRO A 149 -5.42 -0.57 5.13
N ASP A 150 -5.84 -0.83 3.90
CA ASP A 150 -5.97 -2.15 3.28
C ASP A 150 -4.63 -2.77 2.85
N LEU A 151 -3.53 -2.01 2.90
CA LEU A 151 -2.18 -2.47 2.54
C LEU A 151 -1.81 -3.81 3.21
N ARG A 152 -1.30 -4.74 2.41
CA ARG A 152 -0.83 -6.06 2.85
C ARG A 152 0.70 -6.15 2.70
N PRO A 153 1.39 -7.01 3.47
CA PRO A 153 2.84 -7.21 3.34
C PRO A 153 3.29 -7.59 1.92
N GLU A 154 2.48 -8.38 1.20
CA GLU A 154 2.73 -8.79 -0.19
C GLU A 154 2.73 -7.60 -1.18
N ASP A 155 1.95 -6.55 -0.91
CA ASP A 155 1.88 -5.35 -1.76
C ASP A 155 3.15 -4.48 -1.63
N LEU A 156 3.94 -4.65 -0.57
CA LEU A 156 5.13 -3.83 -0.30
C LEU A 156 6.23 -3.98 -1.35
N GLU A 157 6.30 -5.12 -2.05
CA GLU A 157 7.33 -5.36 -3.06
C GLU A 157 7.11 -4.44 -4.28
N ILE A 158 5.92 -4.53 -4.88
CA ILE A 158 5.49 -3.71 -6.03
C ILE A 158 5.49 -2.22 -5.66
N LEU A 159 5.12 -1.87 -4.42
CA LEU A 159 5.20 -0.49 -3.94
C LEU A 159 6.64 -0.01 -3.74
N GLY A 160 7.58 -0.89 -3.35
CA GLY A 160 9.01 -0.60 -3.30
C GLY A 160 9.60 -0.35 -4.69
N GLU A 161 9.26 -1.21 -5.66
CA GLU A 161 9.60 -0.96 -7.07
C GLU A 161 9.02 0.37 -7.58
N LYS A 162 7.77 0.69 -7.22
CA LYS A 162 7.15 1.97 -7.58
C LYS A 162 7.90 3.17 -7.01
N VAL A 163 8.40 3.09 -5.78
CA VAL A 163 9.25 4.15 -5.19
C VAL A 163 10.54 4.31 -5.99
N ASN A 164 11.22 3.20 -6.33
CA ASN A 164 12.41 3.21 -7.17
C ASN A 164 12.14 3.79 -8.58
N PHE A 165 11.01 3.44 -9.20
CA PHE A 165 10.54 4.00 -10.47
C PHE A 165 10.35 5.53 -10.38
N LEU A 166 9.66 6.02 -9.35
CA LEU A 166 9.44 7.46 -9.15
C LEU A 166 10.72 8.23 -8.78
N GLU A 167 11.72 7.57 -8.19
CA GLU A 167 13.03 8.17 -7.95
C GLU A 167 13.88 8.25 -9.21
N ARG A 168 13.86 7.21 -10.06
CA ARG A 168 14.60 7.20 -11.34
C ARG A 168 13.97 8.07 -12.43
N THR A 169 12.64 8.18 -12.48
CA THR A 169 11.93 8.92 -13.54
C THR A 169 11.55 10.34 -13.14
N ALA A 170 11.42 10.63 -11.84
CA ALA A 170 10.78 11.84 -11.33
C ALA A 170 9.37 12.11 -11.90
N LEU A 171 8.65 11.07 -12.36
CA LEU A 171 7.33 11.22 -13.00
C LEU A 171 6.31 11.92 -12.08
N ASP A 172 6.43 11.73 -10.76
CA ASP A 172 5.64 12.43 -9.73
C ASP A 172 5.79 13.97 -9.77
N ARG A 173 6.90 14.46 -10.32
CA ARG A 173 7.18 15.90 -10.51
C ARG A 173 6.93 16.36 -11.94
N ILE A 174 7.30 15.55 -12.93
CA ILE A 174 7.21 15.88 -14.36
C ILE A 174 5.75 15.85 -14.84
N ARG A 175 4.94 14.90 -14.35
CA ARG A 175 3.50 14.78 -14.62
C ARG A 175 2.76 14.45 -13.31
N PRO A 176 2.45 15.45 -12.46
CA PRO A 176 1.82 15.23 -11.15
C PRO A 176 0.44 14.54 -11.19
N GLN A 177 -0.23 14.51 -12.35
CA GLN A 177 -1.49 13.80 -12.55
C GLN A 177 -1.30 12.32 -12.97
N ALA A 178 -0.07 11.88 -13.22
CA ALA A 178 0.22 10.51 -13.63
C ALA A 178 -0.02 9.52 -12.48
N ASN A 179 -0.90 8.55 -12.69
CA ASN A 179 -1.31 7.57 -11.69
C ASN A 179 -1.12 6.14 -12.20
N ILE A 180 0.13 5.77 -12.50
CA ILE A 180 0.47 4.41 -12.92
C ILE A 180 0.27 3.45 -11.75
N LYS A 181 -0.53 2.41 -11.96
CA LYS A 181 -0.70 1.26 -11.08
C LYS A 181 -0.30 0.00 -11.84
N LEU A 182 0.27 -0.96 -11.13
CA LEU A 182 0.68 -2.26 -11.63
C LEU A 182 0.42 -3.31 -10.55
N THR A 183 0.18 -4.54 -10.96
CA THR A 183 0.05 -5.75 -10.13
C THR A 183 1.04 -6.85 -10.54
N ILE A 184 1.73 -6.68 -11.66
CA ILE A 184 2.75 -7.60 -12.17
C ILE A 184 4.15 -7.26 -11.61
N PRO A 185 4.89 -8.25 -11.09
CA PRO A 185 6.35 -8.27 -11.19
C PRO A 185 7.06 -7.19 -10.37
N ASP A 186 8.21 -6.65 -10.80
CA ASP A 186 8.88 -6.58 -12.12
C ASP A 186 8.34 -5.54 -13.11
N GLY A 187 7.05 -5.19 -13.04
CA GLY A 187 6.43 -4.34 -14.05
C GLY A 187 6.98 -2.91 -14.08
N PHE A 188 7.36 -2.36 -12.92
CA PHE A 188 7.99 -1.03 -12.85
C PHE A 188 9.45 -1.07 -13.35
N SER A 189 10.15 -2.18 -13.11
CA SER A 189 11.48 -2.42 -13.66
C SER A 189 11.45 -2.48 -15.20
N ARG A 190 10.47 -3.19 -15.77
CA ARG A 190 10.24 -3.24 -17.23
C ARG A 190 9.86 -1.88 -17.84
N MET A 191 9.04 -1.08 -17.15
CA MET A 191 8.75 0.30 -17.61
C MET A 191 10.01 1.17 -17.68
N LEU A 192 10.99 0.99 -16.77
CA LEU A 192 12.26 1.72 -16.82
C LEU A 192 13.11 1.33 -18.04
N GLU A 193 13.11 0.05 -18.41
CA GLU A 193 13.75 -0.42 -19.65
C GLU A 193 13.08 0.18 -20.88
N HIS A 194 11.74 0.18 -20.93
CA HIS A 194 10.98 0.75 -22.04
C HIS A 194 11.23 2.25 -22.21
N ILE A 195 11.30 3.02 -21.10
CA ILE A 195 11.68 4.44 -21.11
C ILE A 195 13.11 4.64 -21.64
N ALA A 196 14.05 3.78 -21.25
CA ALA A 196 15.45 3.86 -21.70
C ALA A 196 15.59 3.56 -23.21
N VAL A 197 14.88 2.55 -23.72
CA VAL A 197 14.82 2.22 -25.15
C VAL A 197 14.16 3.35 -25.94
N HIS A 198 13.05 3.90 -25.43
CA HIS A 198 12.37 5.06 -26.01
C HIS A 198 13.30 6.28 -26.10
N ARG A 199 14.02 6.60 -25.02
CA ARG A 199 15.03 7.67 -24.98
C ARG A 199 16.12 7.49 -26.04
N TYR A 200 16.58 6.26 -26.24
CA TYR A 200 17.62 5.95 -27.23
C TYR A 200 17.13 6.25 -28.66
N PHE A 201 15.96 5.74 -29.05
CA PHE A 201 15.42 6.00 -30.39
C PHE A 201 15.08 7.49 -30.61
N MET A 202 14.51 8.17 -29.61
CA MET A 202 14.32 9.63 -29.68
C MET A 202 15.61 10.39 -30.00
N GLY A 203 16.74 9.97 -29.40
CA GLY A 203 18.04 10.60 -29.64
C GLY A 203 18.57 10.40 -31.06
N LEU A 204 18.32 9.23 -31.66
CA LEU A 204 18.65 8.94 -33.06
C LEU A 204 17.81 9.81 -34.02
N ASP A 205 16.50 9.87 -33.80
CA ASP A 205 15.56 10.60 -34.67
C ASP A 205 15.79 12.12 -34.60
N LEU A 206 15.97 12.65 -33.40
CA LEU A 206 16.23 14.07 -33.15
C LEU A 206 17.69 14.47 -33.42
N LYS A 207 18.59 13.49 -33.64
CA LYS A 207 20.04 13.67 -33.88
C LYS A 207 20.74 14.50 -32.79
N ARG A 208 20.33 14.32 -31.54
CA ARG A 208 20.89 14.99 -30.36
C ARG A 208 20.69 14.17 -29.09
N ASP A 209 21.41 14.55 -28.04
CA ASP A 209 21.11 14.05 -26.71
C ASP A 209 19.72 14.50 -26.24
N VAL A 210 19.00 13.56 -25.63
CA VAL A 210 17.70 13.75 -24.99
C VAL A 210 17.90 13.59 -23.49
N SER A 211 17.33 14.48 -22.68
CA SER A 211 17.43 14.38 -21.22
C SER A 211 16.47 13.30 -20.66
N ASP A 212 16.76 12.73 -19.49
CA ASP A 212 15.86 11.75 -18.87
C ASP A 212 14.47 12.34 -18.60
N ALA A 213 14.40 13.59 -18.15
CA ALA A 213 13.13 14.28 -17.89
C ALA A 213 12.30 14.49 -19.17
N GLU A 214 12.97 14.81 -20.28
CA GLU A 214 12.33 14.93 -21.60
C GLU A 214 11.83 13.58 -22.10
N ALA A 215 12.65 12.53 -22.01
CA ALA A 215 12.27 11.18 -22.43
C ALA A 215 11.10 10.61 -21.62
N VAL A 216 11.09 10.79 -20.29
CA VAL A 216 9.98 10.39 -19.42
C VAL A 216 8.69 11.14 -19.77
N ALA A 217 8.77 12.46 -20.00
CA ALA A 217 7.62 13.26 -20.40
C ALA A 217 7.04 12.79 -21.74
N HIS A 218 7.89 12.63 -22.75
CA HIS A 218 7.48 12.20 -24.09
C HIS A 218 6.97 10.76 -24.12
N TRP A 219 7.62 9.83 -23.41
CA TRP A 219 7.15 8.45 -23.26
C TRP A 219 5.74 8.41 -22.66
N TYR A 220 5.48 9.20 -21.61
CA TYR A 220 4.18 9.23 -20.96
C TYR A 220 3.08 9.72 -21.91
N GLU A 221 3.36 10.72 -22.74
CA GLU A 221 2.37 11.36 -23.62
C GLU A 221 2.19 10.66 -24.97
N ALA A 222 3.26 10.16 -25.57
CA ALA A 222 3.25 9.59 -26.92
C ALA A 222 3.20 8.05 -26.95
N VAL A 223 3.47 7.37 -25.83
CA VAL A 223 3.48 5.88 -25.75
C VAL A 223 2.50 5.37 -24.70
N TYR A 224 2.62 5.81 -23.45
CA TYR A 224 1.76 5.31 -22.36
C TYR A 224 0.30 5.76 -22.54
N LEU A 225 0.03 7.07 -22.61
CA LEU A 225 -1.35 7.58 -22.69
C LEU A 225 -2.16 7.07 -23.90
N PRO A 226 -1.62 6.94 -25.13
CA PRO A 226 -2.39 6.40 -26.26
C PRO A 226 -2.85 4.96 -26.04
N ILE A 227 -1.98 4.07 -25.55
CA ILE A 227 -2.34 2.68 -25.20
C ILE A 227 -3.42 2.67 -24.10
N ILE A 228 -3.24 3.47 -23.05
CA ILE A 228 -4.20 3.54 -21.93
C ILE A 228 -5.58 4.08 -22.36
N ARG A 229 -5.65 4.97 -23.35
CA ARG A 229 -6.95 5.42 -23.90
C ARG A 229 -7.70 4.27 -24.55
N VAL A 230 -7.04 3.51 -25.43
CA VAL A 230 -7.65 2.35 -26.08
C VAL A 230 -8.12 1.31 -25.06
N ILE A 231 -7.31 0.98 -24.05
CA ILE A 231 -7.68 0.04 -22.96
C ILE A 231 -8.91 0.53 -22.17
N ARG A 232 -9.10 1.85 -22.01
CA ARG A 232 -10.27 2.43 -21.33
C ARG A 232 -11.50 2.54 -22.22
N GLU A 233 -11.31 2.63 -23.53
CA GLU A 233 -12.38 2.76 -24.53
C GLU A 233 -12.96 1.40 -24.95
N SER A 234 -12.25 0.30 -24.71
CA SER A 234 -12.65 -1.06 -25.10
C SER A 234 -13.28 -1.92 -23.99
N ASP A 235 -13.42 -1.41 -22.77
CA ASP A 235 -13.94 -2.14 -21.58
C ASP A 235 -13.23 -3.48 -21.21
N ILE A 236 -12.20 -3.90 -21.95
CA ILE A 236 -11.40 -5.14 -21.80
C ILE A 236 -10.93 -5.46 -20.36
N LEU A 237 -10.81 -4.45 -19.49
CA LEU A 237 -10.52 -4.65 -18.07
C LEU A 237 -11.59 -5.46 -17.31
N MET A 238 -12.81 -5.57 -17.85
CA MET A 238 -13.85 -6.43 -17.28
C MET A 238 -13.49 -7.93 -17.34
N ASP A 239 -12.77 -8.36 -18.38
CA ASP A 239 -12.35 -9.75 -18.57
C ASP A 239 -11.12 -10.14 -17.74
N PHE A 240 -10.43 -9.15 -17.17
CA PHE A 240 -9.25 -9.35 -16.30
C PHE A 240 -9.45 -8.82 -14.87
N PRO A 241 -10.36 -9.41 -14.05
CA PRO A 241 -10.58 -9.01 -12.67
C PRO A 241 -9.30 -8.91 -11.84
N GLY A 242 -9.10 -7.75 -11.21
CA GLY A 242 -7.91 -7.47 -10.38
C GLY A 242 -6.67 -7.02 -11.15
N LYS A 243 -6.72 -6.92 -12.49
CA LYS A 243 -5.68 -6.27 -13.29
C LYS A 243 -5.95 -4.79 -13.50
N THR A 244 -4.91 -4.07 -13.89
CA THR A 244 -4.92 -2.62 -14.09
C THR A 244 -4.58 -2.27 -15.53
N GLU A 245 -4.96 -1.07 -15.95
CA GLU A 245 -4.58 -0.50 -17.26
C GLU A 245 -3.06 -0.52 -17.51
N GLY A 246 -2.24 -0.40 -16.46
CA GLY A 246 -0.79 -0.51 -16.57
C GLY A 246 -0.30 -1.94 -16.82
N ASP A 247 -1.01 -2.94 -16.29
CA ASP A 247 -0.69 -4.35 -16.52
C ASP A 247 -0.96 -4.71 -17.99
N LEU A 248 -2.11 -4.29 -18.52
CA LEU A 248 -2.46 -4.46 -19.94
C LEU A 248 -1.52 -3.67 -20.86
N TYR A 249 -1.08 -2.47 -20.46
CA TYR A 249 -0.04 -1.72 -21.19
C TYR A 249 1.25 -2.53 -21.35
N LEU A 250 1.68 -3.26 -20.31
CA LEU A 250 2.85 -4.14 -20.42
C LEU A 250 2.60 -5.33 -21.36
N TRP A 251 1.39 -5.91 -21.33
CA TRP A 251 1.01 -7.01 -22.22
C TRP A 251 0.93 -6.60 -23.71
N VAL A 252 0.42 -5.40 -24.01
CA VAL A 252 0.44 -4.83 -25.38
C VAL A 252 1.87 -4.77 -25.91
N LEU A 253 2.84 -4.38 -25.08
CA LEU A 253 4.24 -4.27 -25.47
C LEU A 253 4.95 -5.63 -25.55
N ASP A 254 4.61 -6.59 -24.70
CA ASP A 254 5.05 -7.98 -24.86
C ASP A 254 4.54 -8.59 -26.17
N HIS A 255 3.28 -8.33 -26.52
CA HIS A 255 2.66 -8.77 -27.76
C HIS A 255 3.33 -8.13 -28.98
N GLN A 256 3.59 -6.81 -28.97
CA GLN A 256 4.38 -6.17 -30.03
C GLN A 256 5.79 -6.76 -30.16
N ARG A 257 6.46 -7.04 -29.05
CA ARG A 257 7.80 -7.66 -29.06
C ARG A 257 7.77 -9.06 -29.67
N TYR A 258 6.74 -9.84 -29.36
CA TYR A 258 6.50 -11.16 -29.95
C TYR A 258 6.23 -11.08 -31.47
N LEU A 259 5.36 -10.17 -31.90
CA LEU A 259 5.07 -9.93 -33.33
C LEU A 259 6.32 -9.48 -34.08
N SER A 260 7.14 -8.60 -33.49
CA SER A 260 8.39 -8.15 -34.09
C SER A 260 9.42 -9.28 -34.22
N ALA A 261 9.52 -10.15 -33.22
CA ALA A 261 10.38 -11.34 -33.27
C ALA A 261 9.93 -12.37 -34.33
N THR A 262 8.66 -12.37 -34.73
CA THR A 262 8.11 -13.21 -35.82
C THR A 262 8.11 -12.51 -37.19
N GLY A 263 8.71 -11.32 -37.30
CA GLY A 263 8.93 -10.61 -38.58
C GLY A 263 7.88 -9.55 -38.93
N HIS A 264 6.95 -9.22 -38.03
CA HIS A 264 6.02 -8.11 -38.22
C HIS A 264 6.68 -6.76 -37.87
N ASN A 265 6.21 -5.68 -38.50
CA ASN A 265 6.65 -4.34 -38.14
C ASN A 265 6.02 -3.89 -36.81
N LEU A 266 6.77 -3.12 -36.02
CA LEU A 266 6.22 -2.41 -34.86
C LEU A 266 5.17 -1.39 -35.34
N LYS A 267 4.03 -1.35 -34.66
CA LYS A 267 2.90 -0.46 -34.94
C LYS A 267 2.88 0.75 -34.00
N PRO A 268 2.22 1.86 -34.38
CA PRO A 268 1.92 2.97 -33.48
C PRO A 268 1.26 2.48 -32.17
N PRO A 269 1.50 3.14 -31.02
CA PRO A 269 1.05 2.63 -29.72
C PRO A 269 -0.47 2.41 -29.61
N ASP A 270 -1.29 3.27 -30.21
CA ASP A 270 -2.75 3.10 -30.18
C ASP A 270 -3.24 2.00 -31.13
N GLU A 271 -2.66 1.85 -32.32
CA GLU A 271 -2.92 0.71 -33.20
C GLU A 271 -2.53 -0.62 -32.53
N ALA A 272 -1.37 -0.66 -31.88
CA ALA A 272 -0.88 -1.82 -31.14
C ALA A 272 -1.84 -2.26 -30.03
N ALA A 273 -2.43 -1.29 -29.32
CA ALA A 273 -3.44 -1.58 -28.31
C ALA A 273 -4.75 -2.08 -28.94
N ARG A 274 -5.20 -1.52 -30.07
CA ARG A 274 -6.43 -1.98 -30.75
C ARG A 274 -6.29 -3.41 -31.27
N ASP A 275 -5.16 -3.74 -31.89
CA ASP A 275 -4.85 -5.10 -32.33
C ASP A 275 -4.87 -6.09 -31.14
N PHE A 276 -4.22 -5.72 -30.04
CA PHE A 276 -4.16 -6.57 -28.84
C PHE A 276 -5.54 -6.79 -28.23
N VAL A 277 -6.40 -5.76 -28.20
CA VAL A 277 -7.79 -5.89 -27.74
C VAL A 277 -8.57 -6.82 -28.67
N GLN A 278 -8.51 -6.60 -29.99
CA GLN A 278 -9.22 -7.44 -30.98
C GLN A 278 -8.80 -8.92 -30.87
N GLY A 279 -7.49 -9.19 -30.76
CA GLY A 279 -6.97 -10.55 -30.59
C GLY A 279 -7.20 -11.19 -29.21
N VAL A 280 -7.90 -10.51 -28.29
CA VAL A 280 -8.40 -11.07 -27.01
C VAL A 280 -9.92 -11.31 -27.06
N GLU A 281 -10.64 -10.63 -27.95
CA GLU A 281 -12.08 -10.82 -28.19
C GLU A 281 -12.40 -12.00 -29.14
N GLU A 282 -11.41 -12.50 -29.89
CA GLU A 282 -11.49 -13.66 -30.82
C GLU A 282 -11.23 -15.03 -30.16
#